data_AF-A0A934P395-F1
#
_entry.id   AF-A0A934P395-F1
#
_cell.length_a   1.000
_cell.length_b   1.000
_cell.length_c   1.000
_cell.angle_alpha   90.00
_cell.angle_beta   90.00
_cell.angle_gamma   90.00
#
_symmetry.space_group_name_H-M   'P 1'
#
loop_
_entity.id
_entity.type
_entity.pdbx_description
1 polymer ?
#
loop_
_entity_poly.entity_id
_entity_poly.type
_entity_poly.pdbx_seq_one_letter_code
_entity_poly.pdbx_strand_id
1 'polypeptide(L)'
;MRSRIIAVPLFALCVAVATGCSSDSSSDAKAEAPTKAEYITSADNICKELETQFDEDTKDLDPSNEADLADFKDAIVSGLREQLVKLRALTPPEGDAQTVDAIYDEVEAGADKIDNLSPDEIGQGDNPLEKADELATDYGMKECGSA
;
A
#
# COMPACT_ATOMS: atom_id res chain seq x y z
N MET A 1 64.00 -5.05 -28.73
CA MET A 1 63.75 -5.78 -27.47
C MET A 1 62.36 -6.39 -27.54
N ARG A 2 62.32 -7.70 -27.25
CA ARG A 2 61.21 -8.64 -26.98
C ARG A 2 59.80 -8.04 -26.85
N SER A 3 58.88 -8.42 -27.74
CA SER A 3 57.77 -9.40 -27.52
C SER A 3 56.53 -8.78 -26.84
N ARG A 4 55.27 -9.01 -27.19
CA ARG A 4 54.56 -9.97 -28.07
C ARG A 4 53.17 -9.37 -28.41
N ILE A 5 52.66 -9.46 -29.66
CA ILE A 5 51.57 -10.36 -30.16
C ILE A 5 50.29 -10.30 -29.26
N ILE A 6 49.04 -10.06 -29.69
CA ILE A 6 48.18 -10.79 -30.65
C ILE A 6 46.86 -9.98 -30.94
N ALA A 7 46.55 -9.87 -32.23
CA ALA A 7 45.27 -9.89 -32.98
C ALA A 7 43.94 -9.29 -32.45
N VAL A 8 43.40 -8.38 -33.27
CA VAL A 8 41.98 -8.00 -33.51
C VAL A 8 41.39 -8.99 -34.54
N PRO A 9 40.13 -9.49 -34.43
CA PRO A 9 38.96 -8.87 -35.10
C PRO A 9 37.62 -9.02 -34.32
N LEU A 10 36.74 -8.02 -34.27
CA LEU A 10 35.75 -7.59 -35.29
C LEU A 10 34.83 -8.74 -35.78
N PHE A 11 33.62 -8.89 -35.20
CA PHE A 11 32.42 -9.53 -35.79
C PHE A 11 31.21 -9.23 -34.85
N ALA A 12 30.37 -8.25 -35.17
CA ALA A 12 29.12 -8.36 -35.96
C ALA A 12 27.94 -9.04 -35.24
N LEU A 13 27.05 -8.18 -34.73
CA LEU A 13 25.60 -8.24 -34.57
C LEU A 13 24.86 -9.48 -35.16
N CYS A 14 24.03 -10.15 -34.35
CA CYS A 14 22.66 -10.61 -34.71
C CYS A 14 21.93 -11.24 -33.50
N VAL A 15 20.67 -10.83 -33.31
CA VAL A 15 19.68 -11.38 -32.37
C VAL A 15 19.16 -12.72 -32.92
N ALA A 16 19.06 -13.74 -32.06
CA ALA A 16 18.27 -14.94 -32.33
C ALA A 16 17.49 -15.32 -31.06
N VAL A 17 16.16 -15.23 -31.16
CA VAL A 17 15.20 -15.73 -30.17
C VAL A 17 15.13 -17.24 -30.33
N ALA A 18 15.40 -17.99 -29.27
CA ALA A 18 15.20 -19.44 -29.23
C ALA A 18 14.46 -19.80 -27.93
N THR A 19 13.17 -20.11 -28.06
CA THR A 19 12.39 -20.87 -27.10
C THR A 19 12.95 -22.29 -27.01
N GLY A 20 13.33 -22.75 -25.81
CA GLY A 20 13.71 -24.15 -25.62
C GLY A 20 14.41 -24.45 -24.30
N CYS A 21 13.63 -24.86 -23.30
CA CYS A 21 13.92 -25.80 -22.21
C CYS A 21 15.39 -25.97 -21.80
N SER A 22 15.79 -25.32 -20.70
CA SER A 22 16.88 -25.80 -19.85
C SER A 22 16.33 -26.02 -18.45
N SER A 23 16.27 -27.29 -18.04
CA SER A 23 16.18 -27.68 -16.63
C SER A 23 17.36 -27.07 -15.90
N ASP A 24 17.08 -26.18 -14.95
CA ASP A 24 18.01 -25.93 -13.85
C ASP A 24 17.17 -25.59 -12.62
N SER A 25 17.28 -26.48 -11.62
CA SER A 25 16.60 -26.46 -10.34
C SER A 25 16.75 -25.10 -9.67
N SER A 26 15.75 -24.24 -9.79
CA SER A 26 15.67 -23.01 -9.01
C SER A 26 14.55 -23.18 -8.02
N SER A 27 14.96 -23.59 -6.82
CA SER A 27 14.18 -23.68 -5.61
C SER A 27 12.99 -22.73 -5.62
N ASP A 28 11.79 -23.27 -5.43
CA ASP A 28 10.68 -22.56 -4.81
C ASP A 28 11.15 -22.06 -3.44
N ALA A 29 11.95 -21.00 -3.43
CA ALA A 29 12.22 -20.21 -2.25
C ALA A 29 10.88 -19.53 -1.95
N LYS A 30 10.04 -20.23 -1.20
CA LYS A 30 8.86 -19.66 -0.57
C LYS A 30 9.36 -18.41 0.13
N ALA A 31 9.02 -17.23 -0.39
CA ALA A 31 9.37 -15.98 0.26
C ALA A 31 8.92 -16.10 1.71
N GLU A 32 9.87 -16.05 2.65
CA GLU A 32 9.53 -16.17 4.06
C GLU A 32 8.59 -15.02 4.42
N ALA A 33 7.54 -15.34 5.19
CA ALA A 33 6.63 -14.31 5.68
C ALA A 33 7.44 -13.31 6.54
N PRO A 34 7.14 -12.02 6.46
CA PRO A 34 7.84 -11.03 7.26
C PRO A 34 7.58 -11.27 8.74
N THR A 35 8.48 -10.78 9.59
CA THR A 35 8.16 -10.63 11.00
C THR A 35 7.06 -9.60 11.20
N LYS A 36 6.36 -9.69 12.33
CA LYS A 36 5.35 -8.69 12.71
C LYS A 36 5.88 -7.25 12.70
N ALA A 37 7.10 -7.04 13.16
CA ALA A 37 7.71 -5.69 13.19
C ALA A 37 8.00 -5.14 11.79
N GLU A 38 8.48 -5.99 10.87
CA GLU A 38 8.71 -5.60 9.47
C GLU A 38 7.39 -5.26 8.78
N TYR A 39 6.37 -6.10 8.97
CA TYR A 39 5.05 -5.85 8.42
C TYR A 39 4.43 -4.55 8.95
N ILE A 40 4.48 -4.31 10.26
CA ILE A 40 4.00 -3.04 10.87
C ILE A 40 4.71 -1.85 10.26
N THR A 41 6.04 -1.93 10.10
CA THR A 41 6.82 -0.84 9.49
C THR A 41 6.37 -0.57 8.04
N SER A 42 6.13 -1.62 7.26
CA SER A 42 5.62 -1.49 5.89
C SER A 42 4.20 -0.90 5.85
N ALA A 43 3.31 -1.35 6.73
CA ALA A 43 1.95 -0.83 6.82
C ALA A 43 1.92 0.65 7.23
N ASP A 44 2.65 1.03 8.29
CA ASP A 44 2.74 2.41 8.75
C ASP A 44 3.29 3.36 7.68
N ASN A 45 4.28 2.90 6.89
CA ASN A 45 4.78 3.70 5.77
C ASN A 45 3.72 3.95 4.68
N ILE A 46 2.86 2.97 4.40
CA ILE A 46 1.74 3.13 3.44
C ILE A 46 0.74 4.14 3.97
N CYS A 47 0.36 4.04 5.25
CA CYS A 47 -0.59 4.94 5.88
C CYS A 47 -0.06 6.38 5.87
N LYS A 48 1.22 6.57 6.23
CA LYS A 48 1.90 7.88 6.17
C LYS A 48 1.99 8.47 4.77
N GLU A 49 2.29 7.64 3.76
CA GLU A 49 2.35 8.08 2.36
C GLU A 49 0.99 8.61 1.90
N LEU A 50 -0.08 7.90 2.25
CA LEU A 50 -1.43 8.28 1.87
C LEU A 50 -1.97 9.46 2.67
N GLU A 51 -1.61 9.62 3.94
CA GLU A 51 -1.88 10.84 4.70
C GLU A 51 -1.23 12.05 4.00
N THR A 52 0.04 11.93 3.62
CA THR A 52 0.74 13.01 2.90
C THR A 52 0.09 13.31 1.54
N GLN A 53 -0.35 12.27 0.83
CA GLN A 53 -1.04 12.44 -0.44
C GLN A 53 -2.42 13.10 -0.26
N PHE A 54 -3.16 12.67 0.75
CA PHE A 54 -4.46 13.24 1.10
C PHE A 54 -4.35 14.72 1.47
N ASP A 55 -3.36 15.09 2.28
CA ASP A 55 -3.07 16.48 2.61
C ASP A 55 -2.80 17.31 1.34
N GLU A 56 -2.03 16.78 0.39
CA GLU A 56 -1.74 17.46 -0.86
C GLU A 56 -2.95 17.55 -1.81
N ASP A 57 -3.76 16.50 -1.89
CA ASP A 57 -4.96 16.43 -2.73
C ASP A 57 -6.09 17.32 -2.19
N THR A 58 -6.11 17.56 -0.88
CA THR A 58 -7.15 18.36 -0.21
C THR A 58 -6.71 19.76 0.24
N LYS A 59 -5.43 20.13 0.08
CA LYS A 59 -4.90 21.43 0.54
C LYS A 59 -5.64 22.68 0.04
N ASP A 60 -6.29 22.57 -1.11
CA ASP A 60 -7.03 23.66 -1.76
C ASP A 60 -8.56 23.56 -1.50
N LEU A 61 -9.02 22.52 -0.81
CA LEU A 61 -10.42 22.32 -0.42
C LEU A 61 -10.67 22.99 0.93
N ASP A 62 -11.77 23.74 1.05
CA ASP A 62 -12.21 24.27 2.34
C ASP A 62 -13.36 23.40 2.89
N PRO A 63 -13.14 22.57 3.93
CA PRO A 63 -14.22 21.77 4.52
C PRO A 63 -15.31 22.63 5.21
N SER A 64 -15.13 23.95 5.30
CA SER A 64 -16.19 24.90 5.73
C SER A 64 -17.07 25.37 4.56
N ASN A 65 -16.65 25.11 3.33
CA ASN A 65 -17.36 25.43 2.11
C ASN A 65 -18.16 24.20 1.65
N GLU A 66 -19.49 24.33 1.64
CA GLU A 66 -20.39 23.25 1.25
C GLU A 66 -20.13 22.73 -0.18
N ALA A 67 -19.61 23.59 -1.06
CA ALA A 67 -19.24 23.19 -2.42
C ALA A 67 -18.04 22.22 -2.47
N ASP A 68 -17.15 22.27 -1.48
CA ASP A 68 -15.92 21.48 -1.45
C ASP A 68 -16.08 20.20 -0.60
N LEU A 69 -17.13 20.11 0.23
CA LEU A 69 -17.40 18.95 1.09
C LEU A 69 -17.58 17.63 0.31
N ALA A 70 -18.19 17.69 -0.87
CA ALA A 70 -18.36 16.52 -1.72
C ALA A 70 -17.00 16.02 -2.25
N ASP A 71 -16.16 16.92 -2.74
CA ASP A 71 -14.83 16.59 -3.24
C ASP A 71 -13.92 16.10 -2.10
N PHE A 72 -14.04 16.69 -0.91
CA PHE A 72 -13.31 16.26 0.28
C PHE A 72 -13.71 14.84 0.71
N LYS A 73 -15.02 14.53 0.72
CA LYS A 73 -15.53 13.18 0.99
C LYS A 73 -14.98 12.16 -0.01
N ASP A 74 -15.05 12.48 -1.30
CA ASP A 74 -14.59 11.60 -2.37
C ASP A 74 -13.07 11.34 -2.24
N ALA A 75 -12.29 12.36 -1.88
CA ALA A 75 -10.86 12.22 -1.60
C ALA A 75 -10.60 11.27 -0.43
N ILE A 76 -11.36 11.36 0.67
CA ILE A 76 -11.21 10.45 1.83
C ILE A 76 -11.50 9.01 1.40
N VAL A 77 -12.65 8.77 0.78
CA VAL A 77 -13.08 7.42 0.39
C VAL A 77 -12.11 6.82 -0.63
N SER A 78 -11.64 7.61 -1.60
CA SER A 78 -10.63 7.17 -2.56
C SER A 78 -9.30 6.83 -1.88
N GLY A 79 -8.83 7.69 -0.96
CA GLY A 79 -7.60 7.48 -0.20
C GLY A 79 -7.64 6.20 0.64
N LEU A 80 -8.73 5.95 1.36
CA LEU A 80 -8.93 4.73 2.15
C LEU A 80 -8.96 3.47 1.28
N ARG A 81 -9.63 3.52 0.12
CA ARG A 81 -9.67 2.39 -0.82
C ARG A 81 -8.29 2.13 -1.43
N GLU A 82 -7.52 3.16 -1.74
CA GLU A 82 -6.13 3.00 -2.19
C GLU A 82 -5.24 2.42 -1.07
N GLN A 83 -5.43 2.86 0.17
CA GLN A 83 -4.76 2.33 1.36
C GLN A 83 -4.98 0.82 1.46
N LEU A 84 -6.23 0.38 1.38
CA LEU A 84 -6.59 -1.03 1.44
C LEU A 84 -5.95 -1.85 0.33
N VAL A 85 -5.88 -1.32 -0.90
CA VAL A 85 -5.21 -2.01 -2.01
C VAL A 85 -3.72 -2.20 -1.72
N LYS A 86 -3.02 -1.15 -1.25
CA LYS A 86 -1.59 -1.21 -0.92
C LYS A 86 -1.34 -2.15 0.27
N LEU A 87 -2.17 -2.08 1.31
CA LEU A 87 -2.05 -2.92 2.50
C LEU A 87 -2.32 -4.40 2.18
N ARG A 88 -3.40 -4.72 1.45
CA ARG A 88 -3.73 -6.11 1.03
C ARG A 88 -2.69 -6.72 0.09
N ALA A 89 -1.81 -5.91 -0.52
CA ALA A 89 -0.68 -6.40 -1.31
C ALA A 89 0.52 -6.83 -0.45
N LEU A 90 0.56 -6.48 0.84
CA LEU A 90 1.57 -6.97 1.78
C LEU A 90 1.30 -8.43 2.15
N THR A 91 2.36 -9.22 2.28
CA THR A 91 2.27 -10.55 2.90
C THR A 91 2.13 -10.38 4.41
N PRO A 92 1.05 -10.84 5.06
CA PRO A 92 0.93 -10.76 6.50
C PRO A 92 1.95 -11.69 7.18
N PRO A 93 2.32 -11.41 8.45
CA PRO A 93 3.16 -12.30 9.23
C PRO A 93 2.52 -13.67 9.41
N GLU A 94 3.34 -14.71 9.59
CA GLU A 94 2.83 -16.07 9.80
C GLU A 94 1.91 -16.13 11.03
N GLY A 95 0.67 -16.57 10.82
CA GLY A 95 -0.36 -16.68 11.87
C GLY A 95 -1.26 -15.45 12.05
N ASP A 96 -0.91 -14.31 11.46
CA ASP A 96 -1.59 -13.04 11.72
C ASP A 96 -2.61 -12.63 10.64
N ALA A 97 -2.75 -13.41 9.56
CA ALA A 97 -3.62 -13.08 8.43
C ALA A 97 -5.04 -12.68 8.85
N GLN A 98 -5.69 -13.42 9.75
CA GLN A 98 -7.05 -13.09 10.21
C GLN A 98 -7.10 -11.79 11.02
N THR A 99 -6.07 -11.52 11.82
CA THR A 99 -6.00 -10.28 12.62
C THR A 99 -5.84 -9.08 11.70
N VAL A 100 -5.01 -9.20 10.68
CA VAL A 100 -4.77 -8.17 9.67
C VAL A 100 -6.01 -7.94 8.80
N ASP A 101 -6.64 -9.02 8.33
CA ASP A 101 -7.87 -8.92 7.52
C ASP A 101 -8.99 -8.23 8.30
N ALA A 102 -9.13 -8.49 9.61
CA ALA A 102 -10.11 -7.81 10.45
C ALA A 102 -9.89 -6.29 10.54
N ILE A 103 -8.63 -5.82 10.54
CA ILE A 103 -8.33 -4.38 10.46
C ILE A 103 -8.82 -3.83 9.11
N TYR A 104 -8.53 -4.54 8.02
CA TYR A 104 -8.91 -4.10 6.68
C TYR A 104 -10.42 -4.07 6.47
N ASP A 105 -11.14 -5.05 7.01
CA ASP A 105 -12.60 -5.11 6.93
C ASP A 105 -13.24 -3.90 7.66
N GLU A 106 -12.68 -3.47 8.79
CA GLU A 106 -13.15 -2.28 9.50
C GLU A 106 -12.80 -0.97 8.77
N VAL A 107 -11.63 -0.88 8.11
CA VAL A 107 -11.30 0.26 7.24
C VAL A 107 -12.28 0.32 6.06
N GLU A 108 -12.57 -0.82 5.43
CA GLU A 108 -13.51 -0.91 4.30
C GLU A 108 -14.93 -0.52 4.74
N ALA A 109 -15.38 -1.03 5.89
CA ALA A 109 -16.66 -0.65 6.47
C ALA A 109 -16.72 0.84 6.85
N GLY A 110 -15.63 1.41 7.35
CA GLY A 110 -15.51 2.85 7.63
C GLY A 110 -15.59 3.70 6.36
N ALA A 111 -14.86 3.30 5.31
CA ALA A 111 -14.91 3.96 4.00
C ALA A 111 -16.31 3.91 3.39
N ASP A 112 -17.00 2.76 3.47
CA ASP A 112 -18.37 2.63 2.98
C ASP A 112 -19.36 3.45 3.80
N LYS A 113 -19.19 3.56 5.12
CA LYS A 113 -20.00 4.47 5.95
C LYS A 113 -19.82 5.91 5.49
N ILE A 114 -18.58 6.36 5.31
CA ILE A 114 -18.27 7.72 4.84
C ILE A 114 -18.88 7.98 3.46
N ASP A 115 -18.75 7.04 2.52
CA ASP A 115 -19.30 7.14 1.16
C ASP A 115 -20.82 7.39 1.18
N ASN A 116 -21.51 6.72 2.11
CA ASN A 116 -22.96 6.83 2.29
C ASN A 116 -23.42 8.08 3.07
N LEU A 117 -22.51 8.86 3.66
CA LEU A 117 -22.85 10.12 4.30
C LEU A 117 -23.19 11.20 3.27
N SER A 118 -24.15 12.05 3.64
CA SER A 118 -24.35 13.33 2.95
C SER A 118 -23.14 14.22 3.21
N PRO A 119 -22.72 15.09 2.28
CA PRO A 119 -21.55 15.94 2.47
C PRO A 119 -21.59 16.78 3.76
N ASP A 120 -22.78 17.22 4.18
CA ASP A 120 -23.00 17.98 5.41
C ASP A 120 -22.84 17.14 6.69
N GLU A 121 -22.94 15.80 6.61
CA GLU A 121 -22.77 14.89 7.75
C GLU A 121 -21.28 14.54 7.99
N ILE A 122 -20.39 14.91 7.07
CA ILE A 122 -18.95 14.67 7.20
C ILE A 122 -18.38 15.42 8.40
N GLY A 123 -17.65 14.71 9.25
CA GLY A 123 -17.11 15.25 10.50
C GLY A 123 -18.14 15.42 11.62
N GLN A 124 -19.39 14.99 11.41
CA GLN A 124 -20.42 14.93 12.45
C GLN A 124 -20.58 13.51 12.99
N GLY A 125 -20.80 13.38 14.30
CA GLY A 125 -21.04 12.09 14.94
C GLY A 125 -19.76 11.30 15.26
N ASP A 126 -19.92 9.98 15.38
CA ASP A 126 -18.84 9.07 15.74
C ASP A 126 -17.89 8.86 14.54
N ASN A 127 -16.59 8.68 14.80
CA ASN A 127 -15.59 8.44 13.76
C ASN A 127 -15.86 7.07 13.10
N PRO A 128 -16.16 7.00 11.79
CA PRO A 128 -16.42 5.73 11.11
C PRO A 128 -15.24 4.76 11.12
N LEU A 129 -14.01 5.25 11.37
CA LEU A 129 -12.77 4.48 11.41
C LEU A 129 -12.31 4.10 12.83
N GLU A 130 -12.99 4.55 13.88
CA GLU A 130 -12.55 4.35 15.28
C GLU A 130 -12.21 2.88 15.59
N LYS A 131 -13.05 1.95 15.11
CA LYS A 131 -12.83 0.51 15.30
C LYS A 131 -11.58 0.01 14.58
N ALA A 132 -11.30 0.51 13.39
CA ALA A 132 -10.11 0.18 12.64
C ALA A 132 -8.86 0.73 13.34
N ASP A 133 -8.90 1.98 13.81
CA ASP A 133 -7.81 2.63 14.53
C ASP A 133 -7.44 1.88 15.82
N GLU A 134 -8.44 1.45 16.57
CA GLU A 134 -8.27 0.60 17.76
C GLU A 134 -7.56 -0.71 17.42
N LEU A 135 -8.04 -1.44 16.39
CA LEU A 135 -7.46 -2.72 16.01
C LEU A 135 -6.03 -2.57 15.47
N ALA A 136 -5.77 -1.52 14.69
CA ALA A 136 -4.44 -1.21 14.17
C ALA A 136 -3.47 -0.86 15.31
N THR A 137 -3.91 -0.04 16.27
CA THR A 137 -3.14 0.32 17.47
C THR A 137 -2.86 -0.91 18.34
N ASP A 138 -3.86 -1.74 18.61
CA ASP A 138 -3.73 -2.98 19.37
C ASP A 138 -2.77 -3.97 18.68
N TYR A 139 -2.77 -3.97 17.34
CA TYR A 139 -1.84 -4.74 16.55
C TYR A 139 -0.41 -4.17 16.57
N GLY A 140 -0.24 -2.89 16.90
CA GLY A 140 1.04 -2.20 17.08
C GLY A 140 1.41 -1.23 15.96
N MET A 141 0.49 -0.99 15.01
CA MET A 141 0.61 0.07 14.01
C MET A 141 0.40 1.42 14.68
N LYS A 142 1.13 2.43 14.25
CA LYS A 142 1.02 3.80 14.80
C LYS A 142 0.36 4.74 13.82
N GLU A 143 0.87 4.77 12.59
CA GLU A 143 0.39 5.69 11.56
C GLU A 143 -0.98 5.22 11.03
N CYS A 144 -1.18 3.90 10.91
CA CYS A 144 -2.48 3.35 10.52
C CYS A 144 -3.52 3.33 11.66
N GLY A 145 -3.10 3.60 12.90
CA GLY A 145 -3.96 3.56 14.09
C GLY A 145 -4.36 4.94 14.61
N SER A 146 -4.13 5.97 13.82
CA SER A 146 -4.29 7.37 14.21
C SER A 146 -4.97 8.22 13.13
N ALA A 147 -5.86 7.61 12.34
CA ALA A 147 -6.59 8.30 11.28
C ALA A 147 -7.56 9.36 11.81
#